data_AF-A0A7T1HMT0-F1
#
_entry.id   AF-A0A7T1HMT0-F1
#
_cell.length_a   1.000
_cell.length_b   1.000
_cell.length_c   1.000
_cell.angle_alpha   90.00
_cell.angle_beta   90.00
_cell.angle_gamma   90.00
#
_symmetry.space_group_name_H-M   'P 1'
#
loop_
_entity.id
_entity.type
_entity.pdbx_description
1 polymer ?
#
loop_
_entity_poly.entity_id
_entity_poly.type
_entity_poly.pdbx_seq_one_letter_code
_entity_poly.pdbx_strand_id
1 'polypeptide(L)'
;MSGCALPWGLRRQAAVPLGLGAEGREQPALSGDGRLLASLVERGGRTTVLLQERRSGKVLPLRHLRTHQPHASPSLSWNGRYLALLIQRGQRRDAVIEDRLRGSLLPLRLGGDREPQRLSLAPDGQRIAIEMVVAGRRQVEVYDLGGWLEPDLPGAQALQGGGPGPQP
;
A
#
# COMPACT_ATOMS: atom_id res chain seq x y z
N MET A 1 26.60 -39.14 23.91
CA MET A 1 26.21 -38.58 22.60
C MET A 1 24.99 -37.70 22.85
N SER A 2 25.21 -36.42 23.11
CA SER A 2 24.17 -35.47 23.54
C SER A 2 23.53 -34.82 22.32
N GLY A 3 22.22 -35.00 22.19
CA GLY A 3 21.41 -34.35 21.16
C GLY A 3 21.17 -32.88 21.50
N CYS A 4 21.53 -31.99 20.58
CA CYS A 4 21.11 -30.60 20.64
C CYS A 4 19.69 -30.49 20.10
N ALA A 5 18.71 -30.41 20.99
CA ALA A 5 17.38 -29.91 20.66
C ALA A 5 17.46 -28.37 20.58
N LEU A 6 17.36 -27.81 19.37
CA LEU A 6 17.22 -26.37 19.20
C LEU A 6 15.81 -25.93 19.62
N PRO A 7 15.66 -24.90 20.46
CA PRO A 7 14.37 -24.46 20.95
C PRO A 7 13.58 -23.78 19.82
N TRP A 8 12.33 -24.21 19.67
CA TRP A 8 11.21 -23.59 18.96
C TRP A 8 11.56 -22.44 18.02
N GLY A 9 11.89 -22.81 16.78
CA GLY A 9 11.92 -21.89 15.66
C GLY A 9 10.58 -21.17 15.55
N LEU A 10 10.63 -19.83 15.50
CA LEU A 10 9.56 -18.95 15.06
C LEU A 10 8.86 -19.61 13.87
N ARG A 11 7.67 -20.19 14.10
CA ARG A 11 6.83 -20.68 13.03
C ARG A 11 6.44 -19.47 12.21
N ARG A 12 7.18 -19.20 11.14
CA ARG A 12 6.75 -18.32 10.04
C ARG A 12 5.60 -19.04 9.36
N GLN A 13 4.44 -19.07 10.01
CA GLN A 13 3.20 -19.47 9.36
C GLN A 13 2.90 -18.36 8.37
N ALA A 14 3.02 -18.69 7.07
CA ALA A 14 2.35 -17.91 6.06
C ALA A 14 0.89 -17.84 6.49
N ALA A 15 0.45 -16.67 6.96
CA ALA A 15 -0.95 -16.41 7.18
C ALA A 15 -1.55 -16.33 5.78
N VAL A 16 -1.95 -17.47 5.23
CA VAL A 16 -2.64 -17.56 3.94
C VAL A 16 -3.83 -16.62 4.08
N PRO A 17 -3.86 -15.49 3.36
CA PRO A 17 -5.03 -14.64 3.39
C PRO A 17 -6.22 -15.52 3.00
N LEU A 18 -7.24 -15.55 3.85
CA LEU A 18 -8.45 -16.30 3.52
C LEU A 18 -9.07 -15.68 2.25
N GLY A 19 -9.65 -16.49 1.38
CA GLY A 19 -10.27 -15.98 0.14
C GLY A 19 -9.32 -15.59 -1.00
N LEU A 20 -8.04 -15.98 -0.95
CA LEU A 20 -7.20 -15.94 -2.16
C LEU A 20 -7.74 -16.96 -3.17
N GLY A 21 -8.38 -16.47 -4.24
CA GLY A 21 -8.70 -17.29 -5.40
C GLY A 21 -7.43 -17.76 -6.13
N ALA A 22 -7.57 -18.63 -7.13
CA ALA A 22 -6.46 -19.12 -7.96
C ALA A 22 -5.84 -18.07 -8.91
N GLU A 23 -6.29 -16.82 -8.84
CA GLU A 23 -5.78 -15.73 -9.68
C GLU A 23 -4.36 -15.31 -9.27
N GLY A 24 -3.49 -15.06 -10.25
CA GLY A 24 -2.15 -14.52 -10.03
C GLY A 24 -2.23 -13.13 -9.38
N ARG A 25 -1.40 -12.92 -8.35
CA ARG A 25 -1.36 -11.68 -7.56
C ARG A 25 0.05 -11.17 -7.47
N GLU A 26 0.22 -9.88 -7.73
CA GLU A 26 1.52 -9.23 -7.76
C GLU A 26 1.53 -7.95 -6.93
N GLN A 27 2.74 -7.48 -6.63
CA GLN A 27 2.99 -6.21 -5.95
C GLN A 27 2.16 -6.04 -4.67
N PRO A 28 2.32 -6.93 -3.67
CA PRO A 28 1.54 -6.88 -2.44
C PRO A 28 1.85 -5.61 -1.64
N ALA A 29 0.83 -5.03 -1.03
CA ALA A 29 0.95 -3.91 -0.10
C ALA A 29 0.07 -4.11 1.12
N LEU A 30 0.67 -3.98 2.30
CA LEU A 30 0.02 -4.17 3.59
C LEU A 30 -0.30 -2.81 4.22
N SER A 31 -1.48 -2.66 4.83
CA SER A 31 -1.74 -1.49 5.69
C SER A 31 -0.86 -1.51 6.94
N GLY A 32 -0.59 -0.35 7.53
CA GLY A 32 0.27 -0.28 8.72
C GLY A 32 -0.26 -1.07 9.92
N ASP A 33 -1.58 -1.17 10.07
CA ASP A 33 -2.26 -1.99 11.08
C ASP A 33 -2.34 -3.49 10.71
N GLY A 34 -1.86 -3.86 9.52
CA GLY A 34 -1.86 -5.22 9.01
C GLY A 34 -3.25 -5.80 8.71
N ARG A 35 -4.33 -5.01 8.68
CA ARG A 35 -5.69 -5.53 8.42
C ARG A 35 -6.00 -5.70 6.95
N LEU A 36 -5.45 -4.84 6.10
CA LEU A 36 -5.74 -4.81 4.67
C LEU A 36 -4.55 -5.27 3.84
N LEU A 37 -4.85 -5.95 2.74
CA LEU A 37 -3.89 -6.30 1.70
C LEU A 37 -4.40 -5.75 0.37
N ALA A 38 -3.59 -4.93 -0.27
CA ALA A 38 -3.75 -4.59 -1.67
C ALA A 38 -2.81 -5.46 -2.53
N SER A 39 -3.25 -5.85 -3.71
CA SER A 39 -2.45 -6.56 -4.70
C SER A 39 -2.95 -6.24 -6.10
N LEU A 40 -2.06 -6.28 -7.09
CA LEU A 40 -2.47 -6.25 -8.49
C LEU A 40 -2.91 -7.64 -8.93
N VAL A 41 -3.97 -7.68 -9.74
CA VAL A 41 -4.49 -8.89 -10.37
C VAL A 41 -4.82 -8.60 -11.82
N GLU A 42 -4.62 -9.60 -12.68
CA GLU A 42 -5.06 -9.56 -14.08
C GLU A 42 -6.46 -10.15 -14.20
N ARG A 43 -7.43 -9.35 -14.68
CA ARG A 43 -8.81 -9.80 -14.91
C ARG A 43 -9.28 -9.36 -16.29
N GLY A 44 -9.55 -10.32 -17.17
CA GLY A 44 -10.01 -10.04 -18.53
C GLY A 44 -9.02 -9.21 -19.36
N GLY A 45 -7.71 -9.45 -19.19
CA GLY A 45 -6.64 -8.72 -19.88
C GLY A 45 -6.41 -7.29 -19.38
N ARG A 46 -6.91 -6.98 -18.18
CA ARG A 46 -6.71 -5.68 -17.52
C ARG A 46 -6.16 -5.89 -16.12
N THR A 47 -5.05 -5.22 -15.86
CA THR A 47 -4.54 -5.02 -14.50
C THR A 47 -5.56 -4.23 -13.68
N THR A 48 -5.85 -4.71 -12.48
CA THR A 48 -6.66 -4.00 -11.50
C THR A 48 -6.10 -4.19 -10.10
N VAL A 49 -6.47 -3.31 -9.17
CA VAL A 49 -6.12 -3.46 -7.76
C VAL A 49 -7.24 -4.20 -7.05
N LEU A 50 -6.85 -5.24 -6.33
CA LEU A 50 -7.71 -5.92 -5.37
C LEU A 50 -7.34 -5.46 -3.97
N LEU A 51 -8.28 -4.86 -3.26
CA LEU A 51 -8.16 -4.58 -1.84
C LEU A 51 -9.01 -5.58 -1.05
N GLN A 52 -8.43 -6.22 -0.05
CA GLN A 52 -9.13 -7.20 0.77
C GLN A 52 -8.78 -7.11 2.25
N GLU A 53 -9.73 -7.47 3.10
CA GLU A 53 -9.47 -7.74 4.50
C GLU A 53 -8.72 -9.07 4.65
N ARG A 54 -7.56 -9.05 5.31
CA ARG A 54 -6.67 -10.23 5.41
C ARG A 54 -7.26 -11.40 6.18
N ARG A 55 -8.07 -11.11 7.22
CA ARG A 55 -8.65 -12.14 8.08
C ARG A 55 -9.90 -12.77 7.50
N SER A 56 -10.79 -11.97 6.90
CA SER A 56 -12.06 -12.48 6.37
C SER A 56 -11.99 -12.85 4.88
N GLY A 57 -10.98 -12.35 4.15
CA GLY A 57 -10.91 -12.45 2.69
C GLY A 57 -11.89 -11.53 1.96
N LYS A 58 -12.63 -10.70 2.70
CA LYS A 58 -13.65 -9.83 2.12
C LYS A 58 -12.99 -8.81 1.19
N VAL A 59 -13.40 -8.81 -0.07
CA VAL A 59 -12.99 -7.80 -1.04
C VAL A 59 -13.68 -6.47 -0.74
N LEU A 60 -12.89 -5.41 -0.66
CA LEU A 60 -13.36 -4.05 -0.40
C LEU A 60 -13.46 -3.30 -1.73
N PRO A 61 -14.56 -2.56 -1.96
CA PRO A 61 -14.76 -1.86 -3.23
C PRO A 61 -13.82 -0.65 -3.37
N LEU A 62 -13.19 -0.53 -4.54
CA LEU A 62 -12.39 0.63 -4.97
C LEU A 62 -13.15 1.35 -6.11
N ARG A 63 -14.24 2.04 -5.76
CA ARG A 63 -15.24 2.50 -6.74
C ARG A 63 -14.65 3.48 -7.75
N HIS A 64 -13.71 4.30 -7.32
CA HIS A 64 -13.12 5.37 -8.12
C HIS A 64 -12.02 4.86 -9.05
N LEU A 65 -11.42 3.71 -8.73
CA LEU A 65 -10.45 3.06 -9.62
C LEU A 65 -11.10 2.24 -10.74
N ARG A 66 -12.42 1.99 -10.69
CA ARG A 66 -13.14 1.20 -11.72
C ARG A 66 -13.05 1.80 -13.11
N THR A 67 -12.98 3.13 -13.22
CA THR A 67 -12.89 3.86 -14.49
C THR A 67 -11.46 4.13 -14.93
N HIS A 68 -10.48 3.75 -14.11
CA HIS A 68 -9.06 3.89 -14.41
C HIS A 68 -8.45 2.51 -14.66
N GLN A 69 -7.20 2.50 -15.14
CA GLN A 69 -6.42 1.28 -15.26
C GLN A 69 -5.29 1.35 -14.25
N PRO A 70 -5.48 0.84 -13.03
CA PRO A 70 -4.37 0.62 -12.12
C PRO A 70 -3.27 -0.18 -12.79
N HIS A 71 -2.03 0.22 -12.59
CA HIS A 71 -0.90 -0.37 -13.31
C HIS A 71 0.21 -0.85 -12.38
N ALA A 72 0.53 -0.09 -11.34
CA ALA A 72 1.68 -0.42 -10.49
C ALA A 72 1.60 0.18 -9.08
N SER A 73 2.42 -0.36 -8.20
CA SER A 73 2.82 0.19 -6.90
C SER A 73 1.67 0.55 -5.98
N PRO A 74 0.74 -0.37 -5.66
CA PRO A 74 -0.21 -0.11 -4.57
C PRO A 74 0.57 0.12 -3.28
N SER A 75 0.14 1.09 -2.46
CA SER A 75 0.71 1.37 -1.15
C SER A 75 -0.37 1.87 -0.21
N LEU A 76 -0.47 1.29 0.97
CA LEU A 76 -1.51 1.60 1.95
C LEU A 76 -0.95 2.43 3.10
N SER A 77 -1.79 3.33 3.61
CA SER A 77 -1.63 4.02 4.89
C SER A 77 -1.97 3.09 6.08
N TRP A 78 -1.90 3.59 7.31
CA TRP A 78 -1.99 2.82 8.55
C TRP A 78 -3.25 1.97 8.66
N ASN A 79 -4.44 2.58 8.63
CA ASN A 79 -5.71 1.85 8.59
C ASN A 79 -6.15 1.54 7.14
N GLY A 80 -5.36 2.03 6.18
CA GLY A 80 -5.57 1.90 4.75
C GLY A 80 -6.64 2.84 4.21
N ARG A 81 -6.93 3.96 4.89
CA ARG A 81 -7.82 5.03 4.40
C ARG A 81 -7.34 5.53 3.04
N TYR A 82 -6.04 5.79 2.94
CA TYR A 82 -5.36 6.16 1.71
C TYR A 82 -4.74 4.92 1.06
N LEU A 83 -5.05 4.75 -0.22
CA LEU A 83 -4.38 3.84 -1.13
C LEU A 83 -3.71 4.66 -2.23
N ALA A 84 -2.38 4.72 -2.22
CA ALA A 84 -1.59 5.30 -3.30
C ALA A 84 -1.29 4.24 -4.36
N LEU A 85 -1.29 4.63 -5.64
CA LEU A 85 -0.95 3.75 -6.74
C LEU A 85 -0.63 4.55 -8.02
N LEU A 86 -0.05 3.85 -9.00
CA LEU A 86 0.09 4.35 -10.35
C LEU A 86 -1.06 3.87 -11.22
N ILE A 87 -1.68 4.78 -11.96
CA ILE A 87 -2.66 4.47 -13.00
C ILE A 87 -2.08 4.76 -14.38
N GLN A 88 -2.50 3.98 -15.38
CA GLN A 88 -2.23 4.23 -16.78
C GLN A 88 -3.34 5.09 -17.38
N ARG A 89 -2.98 6.22 -18.00
CA ARG A 89 -3.88 7.08 -18.80
C ARG A 89 -3.28 7.28 -20.19
N GLY A 90 -3.74 6.49 -21.15
CA GLY A 90 -3.17 6.46 -22.50
C GLY A 90 -1.72 5.95 -22.43
N GLN A 91 -0.76 6.78 -22.87
CA GLN A 91 0.67 6.45 -22.82
C GLN A 91 1.38 6.98 -21.56
N ARG A 92 0.67 7.71 -20.68
CA ARG A 92 1.26 8.29 -19.46
C ARG A 92 0.84 7.53 -18.22
N ARG A 93 1.70 7.59 -17.21
CA ARG A 93 1.42 7.12 -15.85
C ARG A 93 1.23 8.30 -14.93
N ASP A 94 0.28 8.18 -14.02
CA ASP A 94 0.06 9.18 -12.98
C ASP A 94 0.02 8.53 -11.61
N ALA A 95 0.62 9.22 -10.63
CA ALA A 95 0.45 8.89 -9.23
C ALA A 95 -0.89 9.45 -8.73
N VAL A 96 -1.67 8.58 -8.08
CA VAL A 96 -2.97 8.94 -7.51
C VAL A 96 -3.10 8.37 -6.10
N ILE A 97 -3.94 9.01 -5.29
CA ILE A 97 -4.30 8.57 -3.95
C ILE A 97 -5.82 8.43 -3.88
N GLU A 98 -6.32 7.23 -3.62
CA GLU A 98 -7.73 7.02 -3.30
C GLU A 98 -7.94 7.28 -1.80
N ASP A 99 -8.71 8.33 -1.47
CA ASP A 99 -9.25 8.55 -0.12
C ASP A 99 -10.53 7.74 0.00
N ARG A 100 -10.42 6.57 0.63
CA ARG A 100 -11.55 5.64 0.78
C ARG A 100 -12.60 6.11 1.78
N LEU A 101 -12.24 7.01 2.70
CA LEU A 101 -13.19 7.58 3.66
C LEU A 101 -14.07 8.63 2.97
N ARG A 102 -13.46 9.51 2.17
CA ARG A 102 -14.17 10.56 1.43
C ARG A 102 -14.74 10.10 0.09
N GLY A 103 -14.29 8.96 -0.43
CA GLY A 103 -14.70 8.47 -1.74
C GLY A 103 -14.20 9.37 -2.87
N SER A 104 -12.90 9.68 -2.88
CA SER A 104 -12.31 10.54 -3.90
C SER A 104 -10.96 10.00 -4.39
N LEU A 105 -10.62 10.32 -5.63
CA LEU A 105 -9.33 10.03 -6.22
C LEU A 105 -8.56 11.33 -6.43
N LEU A 106 -7.44 11.47 -5.73
CA LEU A 106 -6.63 12.67 -5.68
C LEU A 106 -5.39 12.47 -6.58
N PRO A 107 -5.27 13.18 -7.71
CA PRO A 107 -4.08 13.10 -8.55
C PRO A 107 -2.92 13.88 -7.92
N LEU A 108 -1.75 13.25 -7.84
CA LEU A 108 -0.52 13.92 -7.41
C LEU A 108 0.13 14.57 -8.63
N ARG A 109 0.07 15.90 -8.71
CA ARG A 109 0.62 16.67 -9.83
C ARG A 109 2.13 16.83 -9.67
N LEU A 110 2.91 15.95 -10.30
CA LEU A 110 4.37 15.98 -10.23
C LEU A 110 5.01 17.11 -11.09
N GLY A 111 4.27 17.62 -12.09
CA GLY A 111 4.73 18.69 -12.99
C GLY A 111 5.73 18.21 -14.05
N GLY A 112 5.91 19.00 -15.11
CA GLY A 112 6.93 18.77 -16.14
C GLY A 112 6.81 17.45 -16.92
N ASP A 113 7.95 16.92 -17.34
CA ASP A 113 8.16 15.65 -18.07
C ASP A 113 8.43 14.46 -17.12
N ARG A 114 8.07 14.60 -15.84
CA ARG A 114 8.33 13.59 -14.81
C ARG A 114 7.40 12.39 -14.97
N GLU A 115 7.98 11.22 -15.20
CA GLU A 115 7.21 9.98 -15.37
C GLU A 115 7.37 9.06 -14.16
N PRO A 116 6.33 8.86 -13.32
CA PRO A 116 6.43 8.00 -12.16
C PRO A 116 6.49 6.52 -12.55
N GLN A 117 7.39 5.77 -11.93
CA GLN A 117 7.64 4.34 -12.18
C GLN A 117 7.28 3.46 -10.98
N ARG A 118 7.53 3.96 -9.76
CA ARG A 118 7.18 3.27 -8.51
C ARG A 118 6.86 4.29 -7.43
N LEU A 119 6.03 3.92 -6.45
CA LEU A 119 5.77 4.75 -5.28
C LEU A 119 5.69 3.94 -3.98
N SER A 120 5.83 4.64 -2.87
CA SER A 120 5.59 4.12 -1.52
C SER A 120 5.04 5.24 -0.64
N LEU A 121 3.86 5.01 -0.06
CA LEU A 121 3.19 5.91 0.87
C LEU A 121 3.61 5.56 2.30
N ALA A 122 3.94 6.59 3.09
CA ALA A 122 4.19 6.43 4.51
C ALA A 122 2.93 5.98 5.25
N PRO A 123 3.04 5.16 6.32
CA PRO A 123 1.88 4.68 7.06
C PRO A 123 0.99 5.81 7.61
N ASP A 124 1.58 6.92 8.04
CA ASP A 124 0.84 8.10 8.51
C ASP A 124 0.06 8.82 7.39
N GLY A 125 0.23 8.45 6.13
CA GLY A 125 -0.38 9.10 4.97
C GLY A 125 0.20 10.47 4.62
N GLN A 126 1.22 10.95 5.34
CA GLN A 126 1.70 12.33 5.24
C GLN A 126 2.89 12.50 4.31
N ARG A 127 3.52 11.41 3.87
CA ARG A 127 4.65 11.46 2.93
C ARG A 127 4.54 10.37 1.88
N ILE A 128 5.03 10.66 0.68
CA ILE A 128 5.11 9.68 -0.40
C ILE A 128 6.46 9.75 -1.09
N ALA A 129 7.14 8.61 -1.19
CA ALA A 129 8.34 8.46 -2.00
C ALA A 129 7.97 7.98 -3.39
N ILE A 130 8.54 8.58 -4.43
CA ILE A 130 8.24 8.26 -5.83
C ILE A 130 9.55 8.12 -6.60
N GLU A 131 9.73 6.96 -7.21
CA GLU A 131 10.73 6.75 -8.25
C GLU A 131 10.18 7.24 -9.58
N MET A 132 10.94 8.08 -10.26
CA MET A 132 10.54 8.69 -11.53
C MET A 132 11.69 8.79 -12.52
N VAL A 133 11.35 8.88 -13.80
CA VAL A 133 12.28 9.27 -14.86
C VAL A 133 12.16 10.77 -15.10
N VAL A 134 13.28 11.48 -15.00
CA VAL A 134 13.39 12.92 -15.26
C VAL A 134 14.56 13.12 -16.22
N ALA A 135 14.30 13.69 -17.41
CA ALA A 135 15.30 13.85 -18.47
C ALA A 135 16.12 12.55 -18.74
N GLY A 136 15.44 11.40 -18.75
CA GLY A 136 16.05 10.08 -19.00
C GLY A 136 16.80 9.46 -17.82
N ARG A 137 16.83 10.10 -16.64
CA ARG A 137 17.48 9.57 -15.43
C ARG A 137 16.46 9.14 -14.39
N ARG A 138 16.72 8.02 -13.71
CA ARG A 138 15.92 7.59 -12.56
C ARG A 138 16.29 8.41 -11.33
N GLN A 139 15.28 8.95 -10.66
CA GLN A 139 15.40 9.73 -9.43
C GLN A 139 14.33 9.29 -8.43
N VAL A 140 14.63 9.37 -7.14
CA VAL A 140 13.66 9.15 -6.08
C VAL A 140 13.45 10.46 -5.35
N GLU A 141 12.21 10.92 -5.29
CA GLU A 141 11.82 12.12 -4.55
C GLU A 141 10.79 11.78 -3.48
N VAL A 142 10.84 12.50 -2.36
CA VAL A 142 9.85 12.39 -1.29
C VAL A 142 9.03 13.67 -1.26
N TYR A 143 7.71 13.52 -1.36
CA TYR A 143 6.76 14.62 -1.31
C TYR A 143 6.07 14.64 0.05
N ASP A 144 5.93 15.84 0.59
CA ASP A 144 5.09 16.11 1.75
C ASP A 144 3.63 16.22 1.29
N LEU A 145 2.75 15.48 1.96
CA LEU A 145 1.31 15.49 1.77
C LEU A 145 0.60 16.18 2.95
N GLY A 146 1.37 16.60 3.96
CA GLY A 146 0.91 17.40 5.07
C GLY A 146 0.25 18.69 4.60
N GLY A 147 -1.00 18.88 4.99
CA GLY A 147 -1.83 20.00 4.55
C GLY A 147 -2.75 19.67 3.36
N TRP A 148 -2.54 18.53 2.70
CA TRP A 148 -3.47 18.01 1.68
C TRP A 148 -4.24 16.80 2.21
N LEU A 149 -3.57 15.93 2.97
CA LEU A 149 -4.17 14.78 3.61
C LEU A 149 -4.25 14.97 5.13
N GLU A 150 -5.21 14.27 5.73
CA GLU A 150 -5.27 14.14 7.18
C GLU A 150 -4.35 12.99 7.59
N PRO A 151 -3.63 13.06 8.72
CA PRO A 151 -2.83 11.94 9.19
C PRO A 151 -3.67 10.68 9.42
N ASP A 152 -3.23 9.54 8.89
CA ASP A 152 -3.75 8.21 9.19
C ASP A 152 -2.89 7.57 10.30
N LEU A 153 -3.22 7.89 11.55
CA LEU A 153 -2.47 7.45 12.72
C LEU A 153 -3.16 6.27 13.42
N PRO A 154 -2.40 5.47 14.19
CA PRO A 154 -3.00 4.56 15.14
C PRO A 154 -3.94 5.32 16.09
N GLY A 155 -5.14 4.81 16.32
CA GLY A 155 -5.99 5.33 17.38
C GLY A 155 -5.26 5.29 18.73
N ALA A 156 -5.55 6.24 19.62
CA ALA A 156 -4.81 6.48 20.88
C ALA A 156 -4.54 5.23 21.76
N GLN A 157 -5.29 4.15 21.58
CA GLN A 157 -5.10 2.87 22.26
C GLN A 157 -3.82 2.10 21.84
N ALA A 158 -3.26 2.36 20.65
CA ALA A 158 -2.05 1.66 20.18
C ALA A 158 -0.74 2.25 20.76
N LEU A 159 -0.76 3.50 21.24
CA LEU A 159 0.43 4.16 21.80
C LEU A 159 0.73 3.75 23.24
N GLN A 160 -0.20 3.08 23.94
CA GLN A 160 -0.01 2.62 25.32
C GLN A 160 0.70 1.26 25.45
N GLY A 161 1.02 0.59 24.33
CA GLY A 161 1.70 -0.72 24.34
C GLY A 161 3.20 -0.68 24.66
N GLY A 162 3.80 0.51 24.75
CA GLY A 162 5.20 0.71 25.12
C GLY A 162 5.34 1.01 26.61
N GLY A 163 5.08 0.01 27.47
CA GLY A 163 5.44 0.12 28.88
C GLY A 163 6.96 0.30 29.03
N PRO A 164 7.43 1.10 30.01
CA PRO A 164 8.86 1.23 30.26
C PRO A 164 9.42 -0.16 30.58
N GLY A 165 10.36 -0.63 29.75
CA GLY A 165 11.09 -1.87 30.03
C GLY A 165 11.81 -1.76 31.39
N PRO A 166 12.00 -2.88 32.10
CA PRO A 166 12.69 -2.85 33.38
C PRO A 166 14.11 -2.32 33.17
N GLN A 167 14.46 -1.26 33.91
CA GLN A 167 15.82 -0.74 33.98
C GLN A 167 16.70 -1.74 34.77
N PRO A 168 17.99 -1.89 34.40
CA PRO A 168 18.91 -2.85 35.00
C PRO A 168 19.20 -2.58 36.48
#